data_AF-A0A5K1G330-F1
#
_entry.id   AF-A0A5K1G330-F1
#
_cell.length_a   1.000
_cell.length_b   1.000
_cell.length_c   1.000
_cell.angle_alpha   90.00
_cell.angle_beta   90.00
_cell.angle_gamma   90.00
#
_symmetry.space_group_name_H-M   'P 1'
#
loop_
_entity.id
_entity.type
_entity.pdbx_description
1 polymer ?
#
loop_
_entity_poly.entity_id
_entity_poly.type
_entity_poly.pdbx_seq_one_letter_code
_entity_poly.pdbx_strand_id
1 'polypeptide(L)'
;IGQGTYSNVYRARDLDNEKIVALKKVRFDNLEPESVRFMAREIHILRRLDHPNVIKLEGLVTSRMSCSLYLVFEYMEHDLAGLASNPSVKFTESQ
;
A
#
# COMPACT_ATOMS: atom_id res chain seq x y z
N ILE A 1 1.96 4.75 -9.14
CA ILE A 1 0.82 5.58 -8.67
C ILE A 1 1.21 6.52 -7.55
N GLY A 2 2.22 6.21 -6.74
CA GLY A 2 2.76 7.17 -5.78
C GLY A 2 4.18 6.80 -5.37
N GLN A 3 4.93 7.78 -4.88
CA GLN A 3 6.22 7.59 -4.25
C GLN A 3 6.13 8.09 -2.81
N GLY A 4 6.29 7.18 -1.86
CA GLY A 4 6.47 7.53 -0.46
C GLY A 4 7.95 7.64 -0.10
N THR A 5 8.25 8.15 1.08
CA THR A 5 9.62 8.30 1.60
C THR A 5 10.42 6.99 1.55
N TYR A 6 9.76 5.87 1.85
CA TYR A 6 10.40 4.55 1.95
C TYR A 6 9.82 3.51 0.98
N SER A 7 9.00 3.92 0.01
CA SER A 7 8.34 2.94 -0.86
C SER A 7 7.90 3.52 -2.19
N ASN A 8 7.79 2.63 -3.18
CA ASN A 8 7.17 2.95 -4.46
C ASN A 8 5.88 2.16 -4.57
N VAL A 9 4.80 2.80 -4.99
CA VAL A 9 3.50 2.14 -5.17
C VAL A 9 3.19 2.02 -6.65
N TYR A 10 2.92 0.80 -7.08
CA TYR A 10 2.61 0.45 -8.47
C TYR A 10 1.14 0.01 -8.57
N ARG A 11 0.47 0.35 -9.67
CA ARG A 11 -0.81 -0.26 -10.03
C ARG A 11 -0.50 -1.57 -10.75
N ALA A 12 -1.14 -2.64 -10.35
CA ALA A 12 -0.99 -3.95 -10.96
C ALA A 12 -2.35 -4.62 -11.16
N ARG A 13 -2.35 -5.70 -11.94
CA ARG A 13 -3.51 -6.57 -12.13
C ARG A 13 -3.15 -7.94 -11.57
N ASP A 14 -3.99 -8.43 -10.67
CA ASP A 14 -4.01 -9.84 -10.27
C ASP A 14 -4.52 -10.65 -11.46
N LEU A 15 -3.75 -11.64 -11.92
CA LEU A 15 -4.07 -12.42 -13.10
C LEU A 15 -5.04 -13.56 -12.81
N ASP A 16 -5.14 -13.99 -11.54
CA ASP A 16 -6.01 -15.10 -11.15
C ASP A 16 -7.44 -14.59 -10.91
N ASN A 17 -7.56 -13.41 -10.30
CA ASN A 17 -8.85 -12.80 -9.93
C ASN A 17 -9.26 -11.62 -10.83
N GLU A 18 -8.43 -11.25 -11.81
CA GLU A 18 -8.58 -10.06 -12.67
C GLU A 18 -8.75 -8.72 -11.90
N LYS A 19 -8.42 -8.69 -10.60
CA LYS A 19 -8.58 -7.52 -9.72
C LYS A 19 -7.43 -6.54 -9.92
N ILE A 20 -7.76 -5.24 -9.98
CA ILE A 20 -6.75 -4.18 -9.93
C ILE A 20 -6.29 -3.97 -8.48
N VAL A 21 -4.98 -3.99 -8.25
CA VAL A 21 -4.36 -3.90 -6.93
C VAL A 21 -3.25 -2.85 -6.89
N ALA A 22 -2.94 -2.39 -5.69
CA ALA A 22 -1.79 -1.53 -5.42
C ALA A 22 -0.65 -2.35 -4.80
N LEU A 23 0.51 -2.35 -5.45
CA LEU A 23 1.74 -3.00 -4.96
C LEU A 23 2.67 -1.96 -4.35
N LYS A 24 2.77 -1.93 -3.02
CA LYS A 24 3.75 -1.10 -2.29
C LYS A 24 5.06 -1.87 -2.19
N LYS A 25 6.03 -1.54 -3.06
CA LYS A 25 7.42 -2.02 -2.98
C LYS A 25 8.11 -1.31 -1.83
N VAL A 26 8.44 -2.07 -0.79
CA VAL A 26 9.13 -1.55 0.39
C VAL A 26 10.62 -1.44 0.09
N ARG A 27 11.22 -0.30 0.42
CA ARG A 27 12.68 -0.16 0.49
C ARG A 27 13.09 -0.39 1.94
N PHE A 28 13.74 -1.52 2.21
CA PHE A 28 14.31 -1.82 3.52
C PHE A 28 15.69 -2.43 3.31
N ASP A 29 16.59 -2.17 4.24
CA ASP A 29 17.91 -2.80 4.25
C ASP A 29 17.80 -4.12 5.01
N ASN A 30 18.02 -5.24 4.31
CA ASN A 30 17.95 -6.57 4.90
C ASN A 30 19.18 -6.93 5.75
N LEU A 31 20.24 -6.13 5.66
CA LEU A 31 21.44 -6.25 6.50
C LEU A 31 21.32 -5.44 7.80
N GLU A 32 20.39 -4.48 7.86
CA GLU A 32 20.15 -3.64 9.03
C GLU A 32 19.01 -4.22 9.91
N PRO A 33 19.31 -4.72 11.12
CA PRO A 33 18.30 -5.36 11.98
C PRO A 33 17.14 -4.43 12.38
N GLU A 34 17.38 -3.12 12.47
CA GLU A 34 16.36 -2.12 12.81
C GLU A 34 15.34 -1.94 11.69
N SER A 35 15.81 -1.86 10.43
CA SER A 35 14.96 -1.80 9.24
C SER A 35 14.06 -3.03 9.15
N VAL A 36 14.62 -4.22 9.38
CA VAL A 36 13.86 -5.49 9.39
C VAL A 36 12.81 -5.50 10.51
N ARG A 37 13.16 -5.08 11.74
CA ARG A 37 12.20 -5.00 12.87
C ARG A 37 11.07 -4.02 12.59
N PHE A 38 11.39 -2.86 12.03
CA PHE A 38 10.39 -1.87 11.65
C PHE A 38 9.39 -2.46 10.65
N MET A 39 9.89 -3.13 9.61
CA MET A 39 9.03 -3.75 8.60
C MET A 39 8.20 -4.91 9.13
N ALA A 40 8.78 -5.77 9.95
CA ALA A 40 8.06 -6.88 10.57
C ALA A 40 6.90 -6.36 11.44
N ARG A 41 7.12 -5.27 12.19
CA ARG A 41 6.07 -4.63 13.00
C ARG A 41 4.95 -4.03 12.15
N GLU A 42 5.28 -3.33 11.07
CA GLU A 42 4.28 -2.73 10.17
C GLU A 42 3.39 -3.84 9.56
N ILE A 43 4.00 -4.91 9.04
CA ILE A 43 3.27 -6.07 8.49
C ILE A 43 2.40 -6.73 9.56
N HIS A 44 2.94 -6.95 10.76
CA HIS A 44 2.22 -7.61 11.85
C HIS A 44 0.96 -6.84 12.26
N ILE A 45 1.05 -5.52 12.33
CA ILE A 45 -0.11 -4.66 12.62
C ILE A 45 -1.10 -4.72 11.47
N LEU A 46 -0.65 -4.49 10.22
CA LEU A 46 -1.52 -4.47 9.04
C LEU A 46 -2.28 -5.78 8.83
N ARG A 47 -1.69 -6.95 9.13
CA ARG A 47 -2.36 -8.25 9.04
C ARG A 47 -3.51 -8.43 10.04
N ARG A 48 -3.58 -7.61 11.09
CA ARG A 48 -4.62 -7.67 12.12
C ARG A 48 -5.73 -6.64 11.91
N LEU A 49 -5.54 -5.69 10.98
CA LEU A 49 -6.53 -4.67 10.70
C LEU A 49 -7.55 -5.20 9.70
N ASP A 50 -8.81 -5.28 10.13
CA ASP A 50 -9.95 -5.61 9.28
C ASP A 50 -11.11 -4.68 9.65
N HIS A 51 -11.21 -3.56 8.95
CA HIS A 51 -12.19 -2.51 9.23
C HIS A 51 -12.53 -1.74 7.95
N PRO A 52 -13.80 -1.38 7.69
CA PRO A 52 -14.22 -0.70 6.46
C PRO A 52 -13.50 0.63 6.18
N ASN A 53 -13.00 1.30 7.21
CA ASN A 53 -12.26 2.57 7.08
C ASN A 53 -10.73 2.43 7.21
N VAL A 54 -10.19 1.21 7.20
CA VAL A 54 -8.75 0.95 7.26
C VAL A 54 -8.36 0.09 6.07
N ILE A 55 -7.34 0.51 5.31
CA ILE A 55 -6.88 -0.24 4.15
C ILE A 55 -6.37 -1.62 4.57
N LYS A 56 -6.88 -2.66 3.92
CA LYS A 56 -6.56 -4.05 4.23
C LYS A 56 -5.31 -4.50 3.48
N LEU A 57 -4.41 -5.18 4.19
CA LEU A 57 -3.29 -5.89 3.58
C LEU A 57 -3.82 -7.22 3.00
N GLU A 58 -3.98 -7.26 1.68
CA GLU A 58 -4.51 -8.41 0.95
C GLU A 58 -3.48 -9.54 0.85
N GLY A 59 -2.19 -9.20 0.83
CA GLY A 59 -1.14 -10.20 0.69
C GLY A 59 0.28 -9.64 0.71
N LEU A 60 1.23 -10.56 0.65
CA LEU A 60 2.66 -10.31 0.57
C LEU A 60 3.22 -11.02 -0.65
N VAL A 61 4.02 -10.31 -1.44
CA VAL A 61 4.75 -10.89 -2.58
C VAL A 61 6.24 -10.64 -2.39
N THR A 62 7.05 -11.68 -2.58
CA THR A 62 8.51 -11.59 -2.49
C THR A 62 9.16 -11.99 -3.81
N SER A 63 10.17 -11.24 -4.22
CA SER A 63 11.01 -11.62 -5.36
C SER A 63 12.23 -12.39 -4.88
N ARG A 64 12.40 -13.63 -5.35
CA ARG A 64 13.57 -14.47 -5.01
C ARG A 64 14.88 -13.94 -5.57
N MET A 65 14.84 -13.15 -6.66
CA MET A 65 16.04 -12.64 -7.31
C MET A 65 16.54 -11.31 -6.71
N SER A 66 15.64 -10.49 -6.17
CA SER A 66 15.95 -9.12 -5.77
C SER A 66 15.72 -8.82 -4.29
N CYS A 67 15.41 -9.86 -3.49
CA CYS A 67 15.02 -9.74 -2.07
C CYS A 67 13.97 -8.66 -1.81
N SER A 68 13.17 -8.31 -2.82
CA SER A 68 12.22 -7.21 -2.76
C SER A 68 10.91 -7.71 -2.18
N LEU A 69 10.39 -6.98 -1.19
CA LEU A 69 9.10 -7.24 -0.58
C LEU A 69 8.06 -6.26 -1.11
N TYR A 70 6.91 -6.80 -1.48
CA TYR A 70 5.75 -6.06 -1.95
C TYR A 70 4.58 -6.35 -1.02
N LEU A 71 3.95 -5.29 -0.55
CA LEU A 71 2.68 -5.36 0.18
C LEU A 71 1.56 -5.13 -0.83
N VAL A 72 0.58 -6.02 -0.85
CA VAL A 72 -0.58 -5.95 -1.75
C VAL A 72 -1.74 -5.30 -1.02
N PHE A 73 -2.28 -4.24 -1.62
CA PHE A 73 -3.46 -3.53 -1.12
C PHE A 73 -4.51 -3.42 -2.22
N GLU A 74 -5.73 -3.12 -1.82
CA GLU A 74 -6.75 -2.63 -2.74
C GLU A 74 -6.29 -1.34 -3.42
N TYR A 75 -6.57 -1.21 -4.73
CA TYR A 75 -6.29 0.00 -5.46
C TYR A 75 -7.37 1.05 -5.22
N MET A 76 -6.98 2.21 -4.71
CA MET A 76 -7.84 3.39 -4.62
C MET A 76 -7.56 4.30 -5.82
N GLU A 77 -8.62 4.70 -6.53
CA GLU A 77 -8.51 5.60 -7.69
C GLU A 77 -8.04 7.00 -7.30
N HIS A 78 -8.39 7.43 -6.09
CA HIS A 78 -8.14 8.77 -5.59
C HIS A 78 -7.61 8.74 -4.16
N ASP A 79 -6.80 9.74 -3.83
CA ASP A 79 -6.53 10.11 -2.45
C ASP A 79 -7.25 11.44 -2.12
N LEU A 80 -7.47 11.67 -0.83
CA LEU A 80 -8.24 12.83 -0.37
C LEU A 80 -7.55 14.16 -0.71
N ALA A 81 -6.22 14.21 -0.69
CA ALA A 81 -5.47 15.41 -1.03
C ALA A 81 -5.66 15.79 -2.52
N GLY A 82 -5.63 14.79 -3.40
CA GLY A 82 -5.91 14.92 -4.82
C GLY A 82 -7.34 15.39 -5.08
N LEU A 83 -8.33 14.79 -4.40
CA LEU A 83 -9.73 15.23 -4.49
C LEU A 83 -9.91 16.67 -3.98
N ALA A 84 -9.31 17.02 -2.85
CA ALA A 84 -9.37 18.35 -2.26
C ALA A 84 -8.70 19.43 -3.13
N SER A 85 -7.67 19.05 -3.89
CA SER A 85 -7.00 19.96 -4.82
C SER A 85 -7.77 20.19 -6.12
N ASN A 86 -8.77 19.35 -6.44
CA ASN A 86 -9.52 19.44 -7.68
C ASN A 86 -10.70 20.42 -7.54
N PRO A 87 -10.70 21.58 -8.24
CA PRO A 87 -11.76 22.57 -8.12
C PRO A 87 -13.14 22.08 -8.57
N SER A 88 -13.21 21.00 -9.36
CA SER A 88 -14.48 20.42 -9.80
C SER A 88 -15.16 19.57 -8.72
N VAL A 89 -14.42 19.16 -7.68
CA VAL A 89 -14.95 18.36 -6.57
C VAL A 89 -15.43 19.31 -5.48
N LYS A 90 -16.72 19.22 -5.11
CA LYS A 90 -17.30 19.99 -4.02
C LYS A 90 -17.68 19.05 -2.88
N PHE A 91 -17.12 19.30 -1.70
CA PHE A 91 -17.51 18.60 -0.47
C PHE A 91 -18.70 19.32 0.17
N THR A 92 -19.63 18.55 0.71
CA THR A 92 -20.76 19.05 1.51
C THR A 92 -20.46 18.87 2.99
N GLU A 93 -21.19 19.57 3.86
CA GLU A 93 -21.11 19.33 5.30
C GLU A 93 -21.52 17.89 5.65
N SER A 94 -20.94 17.36 6.72
CA SER A 94 -21.34 16.05 7.26
C SER A 94 -22.78 16.10 7.75
N GLN A 95 -23.57 15.10 7.38
CA GLN A 95 -24.95 14.92 7.88
C GLN A 95 -24.98 14.37 9.30
#